data_AF-A0A7S4C2P9-F1
#
_entry.id   AF-A0A7S4C2P9-F1
#
_cell.length_a   1.000
_cell.length_b   1.000
_cell.length_c   1.000
_cell.angle_alpha   90.00
_cell.angle_beta   90.00
_cell.angle_gamma   90.00
#
_symmetry.space_group_name_H-M   'P 1'
#
loop_
_entity.id
_entity.type
_entity.pdbx_description
1 polymer ?
#
loop_
_entity_poly.entity_id
_entity_poly.type
_entity_poly.pdbx_seq_one_letter_code
_entity_poly.pdbx_strand_id
1 'polypeptide(L)'
;NEFWKKRSAEQKKMRREEVKARKKATQRAKKQSEVQAAREALRRPETLSKHQLRKAKKLAEEADAEADAEAAGHASGGGGAAAAPRRAQMEENAHPVACALRASAHQMLGELLTFEHSPLAPMDANGNSALHYAAYSGDLRALNIVVQTCGASWWRATQLRNAIGETPLELATAVGSVPAPVLERLAELAQAAEQHVHQAKAKREEEERERKRVFDPIGAIKPCIKPAVVFLLVGWALEMARRNGHKPG
;
A
#
# COMPACT_ATOMS: atom_id res chain seq x y z
N ASN A 1 -5.68 -10.57 -52.48
CA ASN A 1 -5.60 -9.43 -51.54
C ASN A 1 -6.18 -9.82 -50.17
N GLU A 2 -5.65 -10.91 -49.56
CA GLU A 2 -6.21 -11.55 -48.36
C GLU A 2 -5.60 -11.02 -47.05
N PHE A 3 -4.36 -10.58 -47.10
CA PHE A 3 -3.63 -10.00 -45.96
C PHE A 3 -4.38 -8.82 -45.32
N TRP A 4 -4.85 -7.87 -46.14
CA TRP A 4 -5.59 -6.69 -45.67
C TRP A 4 -6.96 -7.02 -45.09
N LYS A 5 -7.65 -8.05 -45.61
CA LYS A 5 -8.92 -8.53 -45.05
C LYS A 5 -8.73 -9.13 -43.66
N LYS A 6 -7.70 -9.97 -43.47
CA LYS A 6 -7.37 -10.59 -42.18
C LYS A 6 -7.02 -9.55 -41.13
N ARG A 7 -6.14 -8.60 -41.46
CA ARG A 7 -5.74 -7.51 -40.55
C ARG A 7 -6.92 -6.61 -40.16
N SER A 8 -7.82 -6.33 -41.10
CA SER A 8 -9.06 -5.57 -40.83
C SER A 8 -10.02 -6.32 -39.89
N ALA A 9 -10.15 -7.64 -40.06
CA ALA A 9 -10.97 -8.48 -39.18
C ALA A 9 -10.40 -8.55 -37.75
N GLU A 10 -9.09 -8.72 -37.60
CA GLU A 10 -8.40 -8.70 -36.30
C GLU A 10 -8.55 -7.34 -35.60
N GLN A 11 -8.38 -6.23 -36.34
CA GLN A 11 -8.57 -4.89 -35.78
C GLN A 11 -10.00 -4.65 -35.28
N LYS A 12 -11.01 -5.17 -36.00
CA LYS A 12 -12.42 -5.13 -35.55
C LYS A 12 -12.63 -5.98 -34.30
N LYS A 13 -11.99 -7.15 -34.21
CA LYS A 13 -12.05 -8.01 -33.01
C LYS A 13 -11.44 -7.32 -31.79
N MET A 14 -10.23 -6.76 -31.93
CA MET A 14 -9.57 -6.02 -30.86
C MET A 14 -10.43 -4.86 -30.36
N ARG A 15 -11.00 -4.04 -31.26
CA ARG A 15 -11.91 -2.94 -30.86
C ARG A 15 -13.14 -3.42 -30.08
N ARG A 16 -13.71 -4.57 -30.44
CA ARG A 16 -14.85 -5.16 -29.71
C ARG A 16 -14.44 -5.61 -28.32
N GLU A 17 -13.26 -6.20 -28.17
CA GLU A 17 -12.71 -6.65 -26.88
C GLU A 17 -12.36 -5.46 -25.98
N GLU A 18 -11.74 -4.40 -26.52
CA GLU A 18 -11.47 -3.15 -25.81
C GLU A 18 -12.75 -2.50 -25.28
N VAL A 19 -13.79 -2.41 -26.12
CA VAL A 19 -15.08 -1.84 -25.70
C VAL A 19 -15.71 -2.68 -24.59
N LYS A 20 -15.62 -4.02 -24.67
CA LYS A 20 -16.09 -4.91 -23.60
C LYS A 20 -15.30 -4.72 -22.30
N ALA A 21 -13.97 -4.66 -22.40
CA ALA A 21 -13.08 -4.45 -21.26
C ALA A 21 -13.35 -3.10 -20.60
N ARG A 22 -13.49 -2.02 -21.37
CA ARG A 22 -13.83 -0.68 -20.87
C ARG A 22 -15.18 -0.67 -20.15
N LYS A 23 -16.21 -1.31 -20.71
CA LYS A 23 -17.51 -1.45 -20.05
C LYS A 23 -17.39 -2.20 -18.72
N LYS A 24 -16.69 -3.32 -18.70
CA LYS A 24 -16.44 -4.10 -17.46
C LYS A 24 -15.68 -3.29 -16.42
N ALA A 25 -14.66 -2.53 -16.82
CA ALA A 25 -13.89 -1.66 -15.93
C ALA A 25 -14.75 -0.55 -15.33
N THR A 26 -15.60 0.11 -16.13
CA THR A 26 -16.52 1.15 -15.63
C THR A 26 -17.55 0.59 -14.64
N GLN A 27 -18.06 -0.62 -14.87
CA GLN A 27 -18.96 -1.30 -13.94
C GLN A 27 -18.27 -1.65 -12.62
N ARG A 28 -17.04 -2.16 -12.67
CA ARG A 28 -16.21 -2.45 -11.49
C ARG A 28 -15.92 -1.19 -10.68
N ALA A 29 -15.53 -0.10 -11.33
CA ALA A 29 -15.27 1.19 -10.67
C ALA A 29 -16.53 1.73 -9.99
N LYS A 30 -17.69 1.66 -10.66
CA LYS A 30 -18.98 2.06 -10.06
C LYS A 30 -19.29 1.22 -8.82
N LYS A 31 -19.19 -0.11 -8.92
CA LYS A 31 -19.43 -1.01 -7.78
C LYS A 31 -18.49 -0.74 -6.61
N GLN A 32 -17.20 -0.52 -6.88
CA GLN A 32 -16.22 -0.16 -5.85
C GLN A 32 -16.55 1.17 -5.16
N SER A 33 -16.99 2.19 -5.91
CA SER A 33 -17.42 3.46 -5.32
C SER A 33 -18.66 3.31 -4.42
N GLU A 34 -19.61 2.43 -4.78
CA GLU A 34 -20.79 2.13 -3.97
C GLU A 34 -20.40 1.38 -2.68
N VAL A 35 -19.45 0.44 -2.76
CA VAL A 35 -18.92 -0.27 -1.59
C VAL A 35 -18.16 0.68 -0.66
N GLN A 36 -17.33 1.58 -1.20
CA GLN A 36 -16.62 2.59 -0.40
C GLN A 36 -17.60 3.51 0.33
N ALA A 37 -18.64 4.00 -0.37
CA ALA A 37 -19.69 4.80 0.24
C ALA A 37 -20.45 4.01 1.34
N ALA A 38 -20.73 2.72 1.12
CA ALA A 38 -21.37 1.88 2.13
C ALA A 38 -20.49 1.67 3.37
N ARG A 39 -19.19 1.47 3.19
CA ARG A 39 -18.21 1.36 4.29
C ARG A 39 -18.05 2.66 5.07
N GLU A 40 -18.07 3.80 4.38
CA GLU A 40 -18.04 5.11 5.03
C GLU A 40 -19.33 5.36 5.83
N ALA A 41 -20.49 5.00 5.29
CA ALA A 41 -21.77 5.07 5.98
C ALA A 41 -21.78 4.23 7.26
N LEU A 42 -21.16 3.04 7.24
CA LEU A 42 -21.00 2.19 8.44
C LEU A 42 -20.15 2.82 9.55
N ARG A 43 -19.26 3.77 9.23
CA ARG A 43 -18.47 4.51 10.25
C ARG A 43 -19.31 5.54 11.02
N ARG A 44 -20.49 5.92 10.51
CA ARG A 44 -21.41 6.89 11.13
C ARG A 44 -22.83 6.31 11.21
N PRO A 45 -23.07 5.31 12.07
CA PRO A 45 -24.36 4.62 12.12
C PRO A 45 -25.52 5.49 12.62
N GLU A 46 -25.21 6.57 13.35
CA GLU A 46 -26.20 7.47 13.98
C GLU A 46 -27.08 8.22 12.98
N THR A 47 -26.59 8.42 11.75
CA THR A 47 -27.31 9.17 10.71
C THR A 47 -28.15 8.28 9.80
N LEU A 48 -28.20 6.96 10.04
CA LEU A 48 -28.78 5.99 9.12
C LEU A 48 -30.04 5.34 9.68
N SER A 49 -31.06 5.22 8.84
CA SER A 49 -32.22 4.36 9.13
C SER A 49 -31.79 2.89 9.24
N LYS A 50 -32.49 2.11 10.08
CA LYS A 50 -32.28 0.65 10.23
C LYS A 50 -32.22 -0.08 8.88
N HIS A 51 -33.04 0.35 7.91
CA HIS A 51 -33.04 -0.22 6.56
C HIS A 51 -31.73 0.09 5.80
N GLN A 52 -31.24 1.32 5.88
CA GLN A 52 -29.99 1.75 5.25
C GLN A 52 -28.78 1.03 5.84
N LEU A 53 -28.77 0.82 7.17
CA LEU A 53 -27.70 0.09 7.84
C LEU A 53 -27.65 -1.38 7.40
N ARG A 54 -28.81 -2.06 7.28
CA ARG A 54 -28.87 -3.44 6.76
C ARG A 54 -28.39 -3.52 5.31
N LYS A 55 -28.78 -2.56 4.47
CA LYS A 55 -28.33 -2.48 3.07
C LYS A 55 -26.81 -2.25 2.97
N ALA A 56 -26.26 -1.35 3.77
CA ALA A 56 -24.83 -1.05 3.79
C ALA A 56 -24.00 -2.24 4.29
N LYS A 57 -24.45 -2.93 5.35
CA LYS A 57 -23.81 -4.17 5.84
C LYS A 57 -23.79 -5.25 4.76
N LYS A 58 -24.93 -5.50 4.11
CA LYS A 58 -25.04 -6.50 3.04
C LYS A 58 -24.09 -6.21 1.87
N LEU A 59 -23.99 -4.95 1.44
CA LEU A 59 -23.07 -4.54 0.37
C LEU A 59 -21.59 -4.67 0.75
N ALA A 60 -21.24 -4.43 2.01
CA ALA A 60 -19.88 -4.61 2.50
C ALA A 60 -19.50 -6.09 2.58
N GLU A 61 -20.39 -6.93 3.11
CA GLU A 61 -20.21 -8.39 3.24
C GLU A 61 -20.13 -9.09 1.87
N GLU A 62 -20.99 -8.72 0.91
CA GLU A 62 -20.91 -9.21 -0.47
C GLU A 62 -19.59 -8.81 -1.15
N ALA A 63 -19.05 -7.62 -0.85
CA ALA A 63 -17.78 -7.17 -1.41
C ALA A 63 -16.56 -7.89 -0.81
N ASP A 64 -16.60 -8.22 0.48
CA ASP A 64 -15.56 -9.01 1.13
C ASP A 64 -15.56 -10.45 0.58
N ALA A 65 -16.74 -11.05 0.41
CA ALA A 65 -16.88 -12.37 -0.21
C ALA A 65 -16.41 -12.41 -1.69
N GLU A 66 -16.64 -11.35 -2.47
CA GLU A 66 -16.14 -11.24 -3.84
C GLU A 66 -14.63 -11.03 -3.91
N ALA A 67 -14.03 -10.30 -2.96
CA ALA A 67 -12.58 -10.14 -2.87
C ALA A 67 -11.89 -11.48 -2.57
N ASP A 68 -12.49 -12.29 -1.69
CA ASP A 68 -12.01 -13.64 -1.40
C ASP A 68 -12.20 -14.60 -2.59
N ALA A 69 -13.28 -14.45 -3.36
CA ALA A 69 -13.50 -15.24 -4.58
C ALA A 69 -12.57 -14.84 -5.74
N GLU A 70 -12.23 -13.56 -5.92
CA GLU A 70 -11.22 -13.13 -6.89
C GLU A 70 -9.80 -13.56 -6.46
N ALA A 71 -9.51 -13.62 -5.15
CA ALA A 71 -8.26 -14.19 -4.63
C ALA A 71 -8.19 -15.71 -4.84
N ALA A 72 -9.29 -16.44 -4.63
CA ALA A 72 -9.36 -17.89 -4.86
C ALA A 72 -9.42 -18.27 -6.36
N GLY A 73 -9.91 -17.37 -7.23
CA GLY A 73 -9.97 -17.54 -8.68
C GLY A 73 -8.63 -17.44 -9.42
N HIS A 74 -7.53 -17.17 -8.71
CA HIS A 74 -6.15 -17.34 -9.20
C HIS A 74 -5.41 -18.50 -8.51
N ALA A 75 -6.09 -19.26 -7.65
CA ALA A 75 -5.52 -20.41 -6.93
C ALA A 75 -6.14 -21.74 -7.39
N SER A 76 -6.33 -21.93 -8.71
CA SER A 76 -6.74 -23.21 -9.28
C SER A 76 -5.77 -23.63 -10.39
N GLY A 77 -4.75 -24.40 -10.00
CA GLY A 77 -3.83 -25.03 -10.93
C GLY A 77 -2.57 -25.61 -10.28
N GLY A 78 -2.68 -26.80 -9.68
CA GLY A 78 -1.55 -27.68 -9.35
C GLY A 78 -0.94 -27.42 -7.98
N GLY A 79 -0.96 -28.36 -7.03
CA GLY A 79 -0.54 -29.74 -7.21
C GLY A 79 0.92 -29.81 -6.82
N GLY A 80 1.21 -30.50 -5.72
CA GLY A 80 2.58 -30.74 -5.28
C GLY A 80 3.45 -31.36 -6.37
N ALA A 81 4.76 -31.14 -6.24
CA ALA A 81 5.83 -31.67 -7.08
C ALA A 81 5.99 -31.01 -8.47
N ALA A 82 6.64 -29.84 -8.51
CA ALA A 82 7.74 -29.59 -9.45
C ALA A 82 8.48 -28.29 -9.05
N ALA A 83 9.68 -28.39 -8.49
CA ALA A 83 10.59 -27.25 -8.35
C ALA A 83 11.26 -26.86 -9.71
N ALA A 84 10.99 -27.63 -10.77
CA ALA A 84 11.61 -27.51 -12.10
C ALA A 84 10.99 -26.44 -13.04
N PRO A 85 9.66 -26.17 -13.10
CA PRO A 85 9.11 -25.13 -13.99
C PRO A 85 9.34 -23.70 -13.46
N ARG A 86 9.63 -23.53 -12.16
CA ARG A 86 9.83 -22.20 -11.55
C ARG A 86 11.09 -21.51 -12.05
N ARG A 87 12.17 -22.29 -12.27
CA ARG A 87 13.46 -21.83 -12.79
C ARG A 87 13.39 -21.44 -14.26
N ALA A 88 12.71 -22.26 -15.06
CA ALA A 88 12.56 -22.07 -16.50
C ALA A 88 11.98 -20.69 -16.84
N GLN A 89 10.98 -20.21 -16.09
CA GLN A 89 10.35 -18.92 -16.39
C GLN A 89 11.27 -17.71 -16.14
N MET A 90 12.10 -17.74 -15.09
CA MET A 90 13.10 -16.68 -14.85
C MET A 90 14.21 -16.72 -15.90
N GLU A 91 14.56 -17.91 -16.39
CA GLU A 91 15.53 -18.11 -17.46
C GLU A 91 15.00 -17.69 -18.84
N GLU A 92 13.69 -17.77 -19.07
CA GLU A 92 13.04 -17.41 -20.34
C GLU A 92 12.53 -15.96 -20.40
N ASN A 93 12.48 -15.25 -19.26
CA ASN A 93 11.95 -13.88 -19.25
C ASN A 93 12.75 -12.95 -20.18
N ALA A 94 12.05 -12.31 -21.12
CA ALA A 94 12.62 -11.38 -22.10
C ALA A 94 12.74 -9.94 -21.60
N HIS A 95 12.38 -9.66 -20.34
CA HIS A 95 12.52 -8.32 -19.75
C HIS A 95 13.98 -7.86 -19.81
N PRO A 96 14.30 -6.63 -20.27
CA PRO A 96 15.68 -6.18 -20.49
C PRO A 96 16.53 -6.25 -19.21
N VAL A 97 15.97 -5.87 -18.06
CA VAL A 97 16.62 -6.04 -16.75
C VAL A 97 16.91 -7.51 -16.41
N ALA A 98 16.03 -8.44 -16.79
CA ALA A 98 16.24 -9.88 -16.54
C ALA A 98 17.39 -10.40 -17.41
N CYS A 99 17.42 -10.00 -18.69
CA CYS A 99 18.52 -10.30 -19.60
C CYS A 99 19.86 -9.76 -19.08
N ALA A 100 19.89 -8.50 -18.61
CA ALA A 100 21.10 -7.90 -18.05
C ALA A 100 21.59 -8.64 -16.78
N LEU A 101 20.68 -9.07 -15.91
CA LEU A 101 20.99 -9.86 -14.72
C LEU A 101 21.57 -11.23 -15.07
N ARG A 102 20.94 -11.96 -16.00
CA ARG A 102 21.45 -13.28 -16.45
C ARG A 102 22.80 -13.18 -17.15
N ALA A 103 23.03 -12.10 -17.90
CA ALA A 103 24.29 -11.86 -18.59
C ALA A 103 25.39 -11.26 -17.67
N SER A 104 25.09 -11.01 -16.39
CA SER A 104 25.96 -10.27 -15.46
C SER A 104 26.46 -8.94 -16.03
N ALA A 105 25.62 -8.25 -16.81
CA ALA A 105 25.93 -6.96 -17.42
C ALA A 105 25.70 -5.81 -16.42
N HIS A 106 26.57 -5.71 -15.42
CA HIS A 106 26.41 -4.79 -14.27
C HIS A 106 26.22 -3.32 -14.65
N GLN A 107 26.94 -2.83 -15.68
CA GLN A 107 26.85 -1.45 -16.13
C GLN A 107 25.48 -1.14 -16.74
N MET A 108 25.04 -1.99 -17.67
CA MET A 108 23.71 -1.86 -18.28
C MET A 108 22.60 -2.02 -17.25
N LEU A 109 22.75 -2.91 -16.27
CA LEU A 109 21.78 -3.08 -15.19
C LEU A 109 21.58 -1.79 -14.41
N GLY A 110 22.67 -1.10 -14.04
CA GLY A 110 22.60 0.17 -13.32
C GLY A 110 21.88 1.26 -14.13
N GLU A 111 22.21 1.37 -15.42
CA GLU A 111 21.56 2.34 -16.32
C GLU A 111 20.07 2.04 -16.52
N LEU A 112 19.72 0.79 -16.83
CA LEU A 112 18.33 0.37 -17.02
C LEU A 112 17.47 0.65 -15.78
N LEU A 113 17.98 0.35 -14.59
CA LEU A 113 17.26 0.57 -13.33
C LEU A 113 17.19 2.05 -12.91
N THR A 114 18.12 2.87 -13.39
CA THR A 114 18.15 4.31 -13.07
C THR A 114 17.24 5.11 -14.00
N PHE A 115 17.19 4.75 -15.29
CA PHE A 115 16.56 5.58 -16.31
C PHE A 115 15.25 5.02 -16.88
N GLU A 116 15.12 3.70 -17.03
CA GLU A 116 14.00 3.10 -17.76
C GLU A 116 13.02 2.35 -16.87
N HIS A 117 13.53 1.62 -15.88
CA HIS A 117 12.74 0.68 -15.10
C HIS A 117 12.89 0.92 -13.60
N SER A 118 11.76 1.06 -12.90
CA SER A 118 11.79 1.12 -11.44
C SER A 118 12.24 -0.24 -10.87
N PRO A 119 13.20 -0.27 -9.93
CA PRO A 119 13.69 -1.52 -9.34
C PRO A 119 12.63 -2.24 -8.47
N LEU A 120 11.55 -1.55 -8.11
CA LEU A 120 10.41 -2.11 -7.35
C LEU A 120 9.32 -2.69 -8.25
N ALA A 121 9.37 -2.44 -9.57
CA ALA A 121 8.35 -2.94 -10.48
C ALA A 121 8.49 -4.47 -10.65
N PRO A 122 7.37 -5.20 -10.78
CA PRO A 122 7.40 -6.60 -11.15
C PRO A 122 7.91 -6.75 -12.59
N MET A 123 8.82 -7.70 -12.80
CA MET A 123 9.46 -7.97 -14.09
C MET A 123 8.81 -9.11 -14.87
N ASP A 124 7.99 -9.93 -14.21
CA ASP A 124 7.28 -11.04 -14.80
C ASP A 124 5.86 -11.21 -14.26
N ALA A 125 5.12 -12.15 -14.86
CA ALA A 125 3.77 -12.51 -14.47
C ALA A 125 3.69 -13.12 -13.04
N ASN A 126 4.82 -13.60 -12.51
CA ASN A 126 4.89 -14.14 -11.15
C ASN A 126 5.17 -13.04 -10.13
N GLY A 127 5.23 -11.77 -10.54
CA GLY A 127 5.48 -10.66 -9.65
C GLY A 127 6.91 -10.60 -9.10
N ASN A 128 7.86 -11.30 -9.71
CA ASN A 128 9.26 -11.25 -9.29
C ASN A 128 9.84 -9.87 -9.63
N SER A 129 10.45 -9.22 -8.64
CA SER A 129 11.16 -7.95 -8.81
C SER A 129 12.62 -8.16 -9.23
N ALA A 130 13.33 -7.08 -9.56
CA ALA A 130 14.76 -7.13 -9.88
C ALA A 130 15.60 -7.80 -8.77
N LEU A 131 15.22 -7.61 -7.52
CA LEU A 131 15.92 -8.23 -6.39
C LEU A 131 15.71 -9.74 -6.31
N HIS A 132 14.54 -10.26 -6.72
CA HIS A 132 14.31 -11.70 -6.84
C HIS A 132 15.21 -12.32 -7.91
N TYR A 133 15.38 -11.65 -9.05
CA TYR A 133 16.28 -12.10 -10.12
C TYR A 133 17.76 -12.05 -9.70
N ALA A 134 18.17 -11.00 -8.99
CA ALA A 134 19.53 -10.92 -8.45
C ALA A 134 19.79 -12.04 -7.43
N ALA A 135 18.84 -12.30 -6.53
CA ALA A 135 18.89 -13.38 -5.56
C ALA A 135 18.94 -14.77 -6.23
N TYR A 136 18.17 -14.98 -7.30
CA TYR A 136 18.18 -16.18 -8.12
C TYR A 136 19.53 -16.41 -8.82
N SER A 137 20.09 -15.35 -9.43
CA SER A 137 21.36 -15.43 -10.17
C SER A 137 22.56 -15.74 -9.29
N GLY A 138 22.48 -15.45 -7.99
CA GLY A 138 23.61 -15.58 -7.06
C GLY A 138 24.75 -14.60 -7.34
N ASP A 139 24.50 -13.51 -8.07
CA ASP A 139 25.49 -12.48 -8.34
C ASP A 139 25.41 -11.37 -7.26
N LEU A 140 26.39 -11.39 -6.34
CA LEU A 140 26.49 -10.43 -5.25
C LEU A 140 26.64 -8.98 -5.76
N ARG A 141 27.31 -8.78 -6.89
CA ARG A 141 27.54 -7.44 -7.44
C ARG A 141 26.25 -6.90 -8.04
N ALA A 142 25.53 -7.73 -8.79
CA ALA A 142 24.21 -7.37 -9.31
C ALA A 142 23.23 -7.04 -8.19
N LEU A 143 23.23 -7.84 -7.11
CA LEU A 143 22.42 -7.59 -5.92
C LEU A 143 22.70 -6.22 -5.30
N ASN A 144 23.99 -5.89 -5.09
CA ASN A 144 24.37 -4.61 -4.52
C ASN A 144 23.97 -3.42 -5.40
N ILE A 145 24.07 -3.57 -6.73
CA ILE A 145 23.62 -2.55 -7.68
C ILE A 145 22.11 -2.32 -7.54
N VAL A 146 21.29 -3.38 -7.57
CA VAL A 146 19.83 -3.27 -7.43
C VAL A 146 19.46 -2.55 -6.12
N VAL A 147 20.10 -2.92 -5.01
CA VAL A 147 19.87 -2.31 -3.69
C VAL A 147 20.28 -0.83 -3.68
N GLN A 148 21.42 -0.49 -4.28
CA GLN A 148 21.87 0.91 -4.39
C GLN A 148 20.91 1.74 -5.24
N THR A 149 20.43 1.21 -6.37
CA THR A 149 19.50 1.93 -7.25
C THR A 149 18.12 2.12 -6.62
N CYS A 150 17.70 1.25 -5.70
CA CYS A 150 16.48 1.45 -4.90
C CYS A 150 16.53 2.69 -3.98
N GLY A 151 17.72 3.21 -3.67
CA GLY A 151 17.90 4.37 -2.81
C GLY A 151 17.18 4.23 -1.47
N ALA A 152 16.41 5.23 -1.06
CA ALA A 152 15.67 5.22 0.22
C ALA A 152 14.58 4.12 0.33
N SER A 153 14.20 3.48 -0.78
CA SER A 153 13.15 2.44 -0.81
C SER A 153 13.71 1.02 -0.81
N TRP A 154 15.00 0.83 -0.54
CA TRP A 154 15.67 -0.47 -0.56
C TRP A 154 15.02 -1.49 0.40
N TRP A 155 14.58 -1.05 1.59
CA TRP A 155 13.92 -1.91 2.59
C TRP A 155 12.58 -2.47 2.10
N ARG A 156 11.91 -1.76 1.18
CA ARG A 156 10.68 -2.27 0.56
C ARG A 156 11.01 -3.36 -0.43
N ALA A 157 12.08 -3.20 -1.20
CA ALA A 157 12.51 -4.19 -2.20
C ALA A 157 12.84 -5.55 -1.57
N THR A 158 13.43 -5.55 -0.37
CA THR A 158 13.82 -6.76 0.38
C THR A 158 12.63 -7.50 0.99
N GLN A 159 11.53 -6.78 1.28
CA GLN A 159 10.30 -7.35 1.85
C GLN A 159 9.21 -7.62 0.79
N LEU A 160 9.44 -7.28 -0.48
CA LEU A 160 8.50 -7.58 -1.55
C LEU A 160 8.34 -9.09 -1.66
N ARG A 161 7.09 -9.54 -1.65
CA ARG A 161 6.73 -10.93 -1.91
C ARG A 161 6.26 -11.06 -3.36
N ASN A 162 6.74 -12.09 -4.05
CA ASN A 162 6.24 -12.44 -5.38
C ASN A 162 4.79 -13.00 -5.29
N ALA A 163 4.22 -13.43 -6.42
CA ALA A 163 2.86 -13.99 -6.50
C ALA A 163 2.71 -15.30 -5.72
N ILE A 164 3.80 -16.01 -5.44
CA ILE A 164 3.84 -17.23 -4.62
C ILE A 164 3.91 -16.87 -3.12
N GLY A 165 4.17 -15.60 -2.80
CA GLY A 165 4.34 -15.11 -1.45
C GLY A 165 5.79 -15.17 -0.95
N GLU A 166 6.76 -15.46 -1.81
CA GLU A 166 8.16 -15.61 -1.44
C GLU A 166 8.91 -14.27 -1.48
N THR A 167 9.76 -14.02 -0.50
CA THR A 167 10.73 -12.91 -0.52
C THR A 167 11.98 -13.28 -1.33
N PRO A 168 12.84 -12.32 -1.73
CA PRO A 168 14.09 -12.61 -2.42
C PRO A 168 15.01 -13.58 -1.65
N LEU A 169 15.03 -13.48 -0.31
CA LEU A 169 15.79 -14.38 0.55
C LEU A 169 15.20 -15.80 0.53
N GLU A 170 13.89 -15.93 0.72
CA GLU A 170 13.18 -17.21 0.67
C GLU A 170 13.41 -17.89 -0.69
N LEU A 171 13.32 -17.14 -1.78
CA LEU A 171 13.61 -17.63 -3.13
C LEU A 171 15.06 -18.14 -3.27
N ALA A 172 16.05 -17.39 -2.81
CA ALA A 172 17.46 -17.81 -2.88
C ALA A 172 17.72 -19.09 -2.07
N THR A 173 17.10 -19.21 -0.89
CA THR A 173 17.21 -20.43 -0.06
C THR A 173 16.55 -21.63 -0.73
N ALA A 174 15.41 -21.44 -1.40
CA ALA A 174 14.71 -22.50 -2.12
C ALA A 174 15.50 -23.00 -3.35
N VAL A 175 16.33 -22.16 -3.95
CA VAL A 175 17.19 -22.56 -5.08
C VAL A 175 18.33 -23.48 -4.61
N GLY A 176 18.88 -23.27 -3.41
CA GLY A 176 19.95 -24.10 -2.82
C GLY A 176 21.32 -24.07 -3.53
N SER A 177 21.38 -23.48 -4.73
CA SER A 177 22.60 -23.31 -5.54
C SER A 177 23.22 -21.92 -5.43
N VAL A 178 22.64 -21.05 -4.61
CA VAL A 178 23.07 -19.65 -4.46
C VAL A 178 24.30 -19.59 -3.53
N PRO A 179 25.34 -18.80 -3.86
CA PRO A 179 26.52 -18.66 -3.01
C PRO A 179 26.16 -18.16 -1.60
N ALA A 180 26.81 -18.74 -0.58
CA ALA A 180 26.68 -18.32 0.82
C ALA A 180 26.78 -16.80 1.05
N PRO A 181 27.72 -16.04 0.46
CA PRO A 181 27.81 -14.59 0.71
C PRO A 181 26.59 -13.81 0.21
N VAL A 182 25.87 -14.32 -0.78
CA VAL A 182 24.62 -13.70 -1.27
C VAL A 182 23.49 -13.93 -0.27
N LEU A 183 23.39 -15.14 0.28
CA LEU A 183 22.40 -15.47 1.31
C LEU A 183 22.63 -14.67 2.59
N GLU A 184 23.87 -14.57 3.04
CA GLU A 184 24.27 -13.75 4.19
C GLU A 184 23.90 -12.29 3.94
N ARG A 185 24.24 -11.74 2.77
CA ARG A 185 23.90 -10.37 2.42
C ARG A 185 22.40 -10.11 2.36
N LEU A 186 21.62 -11.05 1.81
CA LEU A 186 20.16 -10.94 1.78
C LEU A 186 19.56 -11.02 3.19
N ALA A 187 20.10 -11.86 4.07
CA ALA A 187 19.68 -11.97 5.45
C ALA A 187 19.96 -10.69 6.25
N GLU A 188 21.15 -10.10 6.09
CA GLU A 188 21.49 -8.79 6.66
C GLU A 188 20.50 -7.70 6.22
N LEU A 189 20.22 -7.64 4.91
CA LEU A 189 19.30 -6.66 4.34
C LEU A 189 17.85 -6.87 4.82
N ALA A 190 17.42 -8.13 4.99
CA ALA A 190 16.09 -8.44 5.51
C ALA A 190 15.95 -7.97 6.97
N GLN A 191 16.93 -8.28 7.83
CA GLN A 191 16.93 -7.84 9.23
C GLN A 191 16.98 -6.32 9.36
N ALA A 192 17.83 -5.66 8.58
CA ALA A 192 17.94 -4.21 8.59
C ALA A 192 16.64 -3.53 8.10
N ALA A 193 15.93 -4.14 7.15
CA ALA A 193 14.63 -3.65 6.69
C ALA A 193 13.56 -3.76 7.79
N GLU A 194 13.52 -4.87 8.54
CA GLU A 194 12.62 -5.03 9.68
C GLU A 194 12.90 -3.98 10.76
N GLN A 195 14.16 -3.79 11.12
CA GLN A 195 14.57 -2.77 12.09
C GLN A 195 14.15 -1.36 11.63
N HIS A 196 14.33 -1.05 10.34
CA HIS A 196 13.90 0.22 9.78
C HIS A 196 12.38 0.43 9.91
N VAL A 197 11.57 -0.60 9.64
CA VAL A 197 10.11 -0.53 9.82
C VAL A 197 9.74 -0.35 11.28
N HIS A 198 10.40 -1.03 12.21
CA HIS A 198 10.17 -0.87 13.64
C HIS A 198 10.54 0.54 14.14
N GLN A 199 11.68 1.07 13.71
CA GLN A 199 12.11 2.43 14.04
C GLN A 199 11.16 3.48 13.46
N ALA A 200 10.69 3.29 12.22
CA ALA A 200 9.73 4.20 11.59
C ALA A 200 8.38 4.21 12.33
N LYS A 201 7.90 3.04 12.79
CA LYS A 201 6.69 2.95 13.63
C LYS A 201 6.90 3.65 14.97
N ALA A 202 8.02 3.41 15.65
CA ALA A 202 8.33 4.03 16.94
C ALA A 202 8.39 5.56 16.85
N LYS A 203 9.06 6.11 15.83
CA LYS A 203 9.10 7.56 15.59
C LYS A 203 7.72 8.15 15.34
N ARG A 204 6.87 7.45 14.56
CA ARG A 204 5.50 7.91 14.31
C ARG A 204 4.65 7.91 15.59
N GLU A 205 4.80 6.93 16.46
CA GLU A 205 4.11 6.88 17.74
C GLU A 205 4.60 7.97 18.70
N GLU A 206 5.89 8.27 18.70
CA GLU A 206 6.48 9.38 19.45
C GLU A 206 5.95 10.73 18.96
N GLU A 207 5.97 10.99 17.65
CA GLU A 207 5.39 12.20 17.06
C GLU A 207 3.89 12.33 17.36
N GLU A 208 3.14 11.23 17.37
CA GLU A 208 1.72 11.24 17.74
C GLU A 208 1.52 11.55 19.23
N ARG A 209 2.37 11.01 20.12
CA ARG A 209 2.37 11.35 21.54
C ARG A 209 2.70 12.80 21.78
N GLU A 210 3.69 13.36 21.08
CA GLU A 210 4.04 14.78 21.15
C GLU A 210 2.92 15.67 20.63
N ARG A 211 2.31 15.32 19.49
CA ARG A 211 1.12 16.02 18.97
C ARG A 211 0.00 16.06 20.00
N LYS A 212 -0.25 14.96 20.73
CA LYS A 212 -1.25 14.92 21.80
C LYS A 212 -0.86 15.78 23.00
N ARG A 213 0.43 15.85 23.38
CA ARG A 213 0.91 16.74 24.45
C ARG A 213 0.78 18.22 24.11
N VAL A 214 1.03 18.59 22.86
CA VAL A 214 0.95 20.00 22.42
C VAL A 214 -0.51 20.44 22.22
N PHE A 215 -1.43 19.52 21.95
CA PHE A 215 -2.86 19.79 21.74
C PHE A 215 -3.71 19.59 23.01
N ASP A 216 -3.33 20.23 24.12
CA ASP A 216 -4.22 20.51 25.25
C ASP A 216 -4.62 22.01 25.28
N PRO A 217 -5.40 22.53 24.32
CA PRO A 217 -5.76 23.96 24.28
C PRO A 217 -6.77 24.39 25.35
N ILE A 218 -7.37 23.46 26.11
CA ILE A 218 -8.49 23.76 27.03
C ILE A 218 -8.14 23.47 28.50
N GLY A 219 -7.16 22.61 28.79
CA GLY A 219 -6.75 22.28 30.17
C GLY A 219 -5.97 23.40 30.88
N ALA A 220 -5.31 24.28 30.12
CA ALA A 220 -4.51 25.39 30.68
C ALA A 220 -5.29 26.71 30.84
N ILE A 221 -6.56 26.77 30.42
CA ILE A 221 -7.44 27.94 30.60
C ILE A 221 -8.70 27.53 31.36
N LYS A 222 -8.59 27.23 32.67
CA LYS A 222 -9.57 27.47 33.75
C LYS A 222 -9.16 26.69 35.02
N PRO A 223 -9.10 27.31 36.23
CA PRO A 223 -9.85 28.50 36.65
C PRO A 223 -8.91 29.60 37.21
N CYS A 224 -8.67 30.64 36.43
CA CYS A 224 -8.24 31.94 36.97
C CYS A 224 -9.23 33.03 36.56
N ILE A 225 -10.52 32.70 36.56
CA ILE A 225 -11.55 33.73 36.77
C ILE A 225 -11.45 34.06 38.26
N LYS A 226 -10.63 35.04 38.59
CA LYS A 226 -10.56 35.61 39.93
C LYS A 226 -11.99 36.05 40.33
N PRO A 227 -12.44 35.83 41.57
CA PRO A 227 -13.77 36.22 42.05
C PRO A 227 -14.05 37.74 41.99
N ALA A 228 -13.09 38.58 41.57
CA ALA A 228 -13.23 40.03 41.46
C ALA A 228 -14.34 40.48 40.50
N VAL A 229 -14.65 39.72 39.43
CA VAL A 229 -15.71 40.12 38.47
C VAL A 229 -17.11 39.84 39.03
N VAL A 230 -17.27 38.82 39.88
CA VAL A 230 -18.54 38.57 40.59
C VAL A 230 -18.81 39.68 41.61
N PHE A 231 -17.77 40.20 42.27
CA PHE A 231 -17.91 41.34 43.18
C PHE A 231 -18.31 42.64 42.48
N LEU A 232 -17.83 42.89 41.25
CA LEU A 232 -18.23 44.07 40.48
C LEU A 232 -19.68 43.99 39.99
N LEU A 233 -20.16 42.81 39.58
CA LEU A 233 -21.56 42.64 39.14
C LEU A 233 -22.56 42.67 40.31
N VAL A 234 -22.23 42.05 41.44
CA VAL A 234 -23.08 42.12 42.65
C VAL A 234 -23.07 43.53 43.25
N GLY A 235 -21.92 44.21 43.27
CA GLY A 235 -21.81 45.60 43.72
C GLY A 235 -22.64 46.56 42.87
N TRP A 236 -22.60 46.42 41.54
CA TRP A 236 -23.38 47.26 40.63
C TRP A 236 -24.90 47.03 40.76
N ALA A 237 -25.33 45.77 40.96
CA ALA A 237 -26.72 45.44 41.20
C ALA A 237 -27.25 46.01 42.53
N LEU A 238 -26.44 45.98 43.60
CA LEU A 238 -26.80 46.56 44.91
C LEU A 238 -26.86 48.10 44.86
N GLU A 239 -25.94 48.74 44.13
CA GLU A 239 -25.89 50.19 43.94
C GLU A 239 -27.09 50.69 43.09
N MET A 240 -27.50 49.92 42.07
CA MET A 240 -28.69 50.22 41.27
C MET A 240 -30.00 50.06 42.07
N ALA A 241 -30.09 49.04 42.93
CA ALA A 241 -31.24 48.87 43.83
C ALA A 241 -31.36 50.04 44.83
N ARG A 242 -30.23 50.60 45.29
CA ARG A 242 -30.19 51.75 46.19
C ARG A 242 -30.64 53.05 45.52
N ARG A 243 -30.34 53.23 44.23
CA ARG A 243 -30.74 54.43 43.47
C ARG A 243 -32.23 54.46 43.11
N ASN A 244 -32.89 53.31 42.99
CA ASN A 244 -34.30 53.25 42.60
C ASN A 244 -35.29 53.24 43.79
N GLY A 245 -34.80 53.26 45.04
CA GLY A 245 -35.62 53.21 46.25
C GLY A 245 -36.14 54.55 46.78
N HIS A 246 -36.11 55.65 46.01
CA HIS A 246 -36.54 56.96 46.50
C HIS A 246 -37.65 57.58 45.65
N LYS A 247 -38.91 57.32 46.04
CA LYS A 247 -39.98 58.34 46.05
C LYS A 247 -40.96 58.06 47.20
N PRO A 248 -40.89 58.87 48.28
CA PRO A 248 -42.08 59.21 49.04
C PRO A 248 -42.85 60.31 48.28
N GLY A 249 -44.16 60.10 48.10
CA GLY A 249 -45.07 61.02 47.43
C GLY A 249 -46.38 60.31 47.13
#